data_AF-A0A917UP43-F1
#
_entry.id   AF-A0A917UP43-F1
#
_cell.length_a   1.000
_cell.length_b   1.000
_cell.length_c   1.000
_cell.angle_alpha   90.00
_cell.angle_beta   90.00
_cell.angle_gamma   90.00
#
_symmetry.space_group_name_H-M   'P 1'
#
loop_
_entity.id
_entity.type
_entity.pdbx_description
1 polymer ?
#
loop_
_entity_poly.entity_id
_entity_poly.type
_entity_poly.pdbx_seq_one_letter_code
_entity_poly.pdbx_strand_id
1 'polypeptide(L)'
;MRERGIQGITRRKRRGLTRPDRKASASPDLVGRDFTAAEPGTRLVSDITYLPTLAGWRYLATVIDLPRGRWSGTRWPITTVPNWSSTR
;
A
#
# COMPACT_ATOMS: atom_id res chain seq x y z
N MET A 1 -9.87 10.33 0.14
CA MET A 1 -9.79 10.25 -1.34
C MET A 1 -11.06 10.78 -2.02
N ARG A 2 -12.25 10.24 -1.72
CA ARG A 2 -13.52 10.57 -2.44
C ARG A 2 -14.06 11.99 -2.20
N GLU A 3 -14.03 12.50 -0.97
CA GLU A 3 -14.55 13.85 -0.62
C GLU A 3 -13.74 15.01 -1.23
N ARG A 4 -12.46 14.80 -1.54
CA ARG A 4 -11.58 15.82 -2.14
C ARG A 4 -11.48 15.70 -3.67
N GLY A 5 -12.29 14.83 -4.29
CA GLY A 5 -12.22 14.56 -5.73
C GLY A 5 -10.88 13.96 -6.20
N ILE A 6 -10.03 13.51 -5.25
CA ILE A 6 -8.71 12.98 -5.56
C ILE A 6 -8.91 11.55 -6.08
N GLN A 7 -8.76 11.42 -7.40
CA GLN A 7 -8.75 10.14 -8.10
C GLN A 7 -7.31 9.78 -8.48
N GLY A 8 -6.98 8.49 -8.43
CA GLY A 8 -5.68 8.00 -8.89
C GLY A 8 -5.54 8.21 -10.39
N ILE A 9 -4.59 9.05 -10.81
CA ILE A 9 -4.21 9.19 -12.22
C ILE A 9 -3.40 7.96 -12.61
N THR A 10 -3.99 7.06 -13.41
CA THR A 10 -3.30 5.88 -13.91
C THR A 10 -2.62 6.19 -15.24
N ARG A 11 -1.30 6.46 -15.22
CA ARG A 11 -0.46 6.66 -16.42
C ARG A 11 0.14 5.35 -16.98
N ARG A 12 -0.42 4.19 -16.66
CA ARG A 12 0.19 2.89 -17.03
C ARG A 12 0.04 2.61 -18.51
N LYS A 13 1.16 2.58 -19.24
CA LYS A 13 1.26 1.87 -20.52
C LYS A 13 1.27 0.37 -20.20
N ARG A 14 0.24 -0.36 -20.61
CA ARG A 14 0.06 -1.79 -20.28
C ARG A 14 1.12 -2.63 -20.99
N ARG A 15 2.26 -2.89 -20.33
CA ARG A 15 3.19 -3.97 -20.71
C ARG A 15 2.94 -5.14 -19.77
N GLY A 16 1.93 -5.94 -20.08
CA GLY A 16 1.58 -7.12 -19.28
C GLY A 16 2.03 -8.40 -19.97
N LEU A 17 2.87 -9.19 -19.29
CA LEU A 17 3.05 -10.62 -19.59
C LEU A 17 1.84 -11.44 -19.09
N THR A 18 1.18 -10.96 -18.03
CA THR A 18 0.03 -11.61 -17.40
C THR A 18 -1.25 -11.31 -18.17
N ARG A 19 -1.84 -12.34 -18.78
CA ARG A 19 -3.18 -12.30 -19.38
C ARG A 19 -4.20 -12.74 -18.33
N PRO A 20 -5.19 -11.91 -17.99
CA PRO A 20 -6.24 -12.33 -17.05
C PRO A 20 -7.05 -13.47 -17.67
N ASP A 21 -7.26 -14.53 -16.89
CA ASP A 21 -8.18 -15.61 -17.28
C ASP A 21 -9.62 -15.08 -17.22
N ARG A 22 -10.33 -15.13 -18.35
CA ARG A 22 -11.72 -14.66 -18.46
C ARG A 22 -12.71 -15.53 -17.69
N LYS A 23 -12.33 -16.75 -17.33
CA LYS A 23 -13.16 -17.68 -16.55
C LYS A 23 -12.89 -17.60 -15.04
N ALA A 24 -11.82 -16.92 -14.63
CA ALA A 24 -11.52 -16.75 -13.21
C ALA A 24 -12.54 -15.80 -12.56
N SER A 25 -13.15 -16.25 -11.46
CA SER A 25 -13.95 -15.37 -10.60
C SER A 25 -13.05 -14.30 -9.99
N ALA A 26 -13.55 -13.07 -9.88
CA ALA A 26 -12.84 -12.02 -9.18
C ALA A 26 -12.56 -12.44 -7.73
N SER A 27 -11.35 -12.23 -7.25
CA SER A 27 -11.03 -12.45 -5.84
C SER A 27 -11.95 -11.58 -4.97
N PRO A 28 -12.53 -12.15 -3.89
CA PRO A 28 -13.40 -11.39 -3.01
C PRO A 28 -12.60 -10.27 -2.33
N ASP A 29 -13.18 -9.07 -2.25
CA ASP A 29 -12.63 -7.95 -1.48
C ASP A 29 -12.86 -8.22 0.01
N LEU A 30 -11.90 -8.92 0.63
CA LEU A 30 -11.98 -9.31 2.04
C LEU A 30 -11.96 -8.12 3.01
N VAL A 31 -11.49 -6.95 2.55
CA VAL A 31 -11.40 -5.72 3.35
C VAL A 31 -12.63 -4.82 3.13
N GLY A 32 -13.37 -5.03 2.04
CA GLY A 32 -14.56 -4.24 1.70
C GLY A 32 -14.26 -2.75 1.52
N ARG A 33 -13.01 -2.40 1.15
CA ARG A 33 -12.48 -1.03 1.12
C ARG A 33 -12.57 -0.27 2.45
N ASP A 34 -12.68 -0.98 3.57
CA ASP A 34 -12.60 -0.43 4.92
C ASP A 34 -11.15 -0.45 5.43
N PHE A 35 -10.49 0.70 5.37
CA PHE A 35 -9.10 0.86 5.80
C PHE A 35 -8.95 1.23 7.28
N THR A 36 -9.88 0.77 8.12
CA THR A 36 -9.84 0.97 9.57
C THR A 36 -9.57 -0.35 10.28
N ALA A 37 -8.82 -0.34 11.38
CA ALA A 37 -8.60 -1.51 12.23
C ALA A 37 -9.18 -1.29 13.62
N ALA A 38 -9.79 -2.30 14.23
CA ALA A 38 -10.25 -2.21 15.62
C ALA A 38 -9.07 -2.24 16.61
N GLU A 39 -8.02 -2.99 16.27
CA GLU A 39 -6.81 -3.14 17.08
C GLU A 39 -5.54 -3.12 16.20
N PRO A 40 -4.42 -2.53 16.68
CA PRO A 40 -3.15 -2.58 15.97
C PRO A 40 -2.75 -4.02 15.62
N GLY A 41 -2.11 -4.20 14.46
CA GLY A 41 -1.63 -5.50 13.99
C GLY A 41 -2.71 -6.45 13.47
N THR A 42 -3.99 -6.05 13.46
CA THR A 42 -5.08 -6.91 12.95
C THR A 42 -5.34 -6.75 11.46
N ARG A 43 -4.99 -5.60 10.88
CA ARG A 43 -5.12 -5.35 9.44
C ARG A 43 -3.89 -4.62 8.91
N LEU A 44 -3.14 -5.32 8.08
CA LEU A 44 -1.93 -4.82 7.45
C LEU A 44 -2.19 -4.58 5.96
N VAL A 45 -1.70 -3.47 5.44
CA VAL A 45 -1.70 -3.19 4.00
C VAL A 45 -0.27 -3.23 3.51
N SER A 46 -0.03 -3.94 2.41
CA SER A 46 1.27 -4.00 1.75
C SER A 46 1.20 -3.56 0.30
N ASP A 47 2.31 -3.00 -0.18
CA ASP A 47 2.53 -2.73 -1.59
C ASP A 47 3.90 -3.24 -2.02
N ILE A 48 3.97 -3.76 -3.25
CA ILE A 48 5.21 -4.16 -3.91
C ILE A 48 5.41 -3.28 -5.13
N THR A 49 6.46 -2.46 -5.07
CA THR A 49 6.86 -1.59 -6.16
C THR A 49 8.13 -2.13 -6.83
N TYR A 50 8.08 -2.27 -8.15
CA TYR A 50 9.19 -2.70 -8.99
C TYR A 50 9.97 -1.47 -9.44
N LEU A 51 11.24 -1.40 -9.04
CA LEU A 51 12.10 -0.25 -9.28
C LEU A 51 13.15 -0.60 -10.36
N PRO A 52 13.04 -0.05 -11.58
CA PRO A 52 14.12 -0.14 -12.55
C PRO A 52 15.26 0.80 -12.14
N THR A 53 16.48 0.27 -12.04
CA THR A 53 17.70 1.07 -11.76
C THR A 53 18.76 0.81 -12.83
N LEU A 54 19.78 1.67 -12.91
CA LEU A 54 20.93 1.45 -13.80
C LEU A 54 21.71 0.17 -13.46
N ALA A 55 21.61 -0.31 -12.22
CA ALA A 55 22.21 -1.57 -11.75
C ALA A 55 21.22 -2.76 -11.81
N GLY A 56 20.18 -2.65 -12.62
CA GLY A 56 19.14 -3.67 -12.81
C GLY A 56 17.89 -3.47 -11.95
N TRP A 57 17.07 -4.51 -11.87
CA TRP A 57 15.78 -4.46 -11.16
C TRP A 57 15.95 -4.53 -9.64
N ARG A 58 15.13 -3.78 -8.91
CA ARG A 58 14.98 -3.85 -7.45
C ARG A 58 13.50 -3.93 -7.09
N TYR A 59 13.23 -4.42 -5.88
CA TYR A 59 11.88 -4.57 -5.37
C TYR A 59 11.80 -3.84 -4.04
N LEU A 60 10.80 -2.97 -3.91
CA LEU A 60 10.46 -2.32 -2.66
C LEU A 60 9.18 -2.96 -2.13
N ALA A 61 9.30 -3.63 -0.98
CA ALA A 61 8.15 -4.14 -0.24
C ALA A 61 7.88 -3.20 0.94
N THR A 62 6.63 -2.78 1.10
CA THR A 62 6.17 -1.97 2.22
C THR A 62 5.05 -2.70 2.95
N VAL A 63 5.01 -2.56 4.27
CA VAL A 63 3.93 -3.06 5.13
C VAL A 63 3.57 -1.93 6.09
N ILE A 64 2.29 -1.58 6.15
CA ILE A 64 1.74 -0.52 6.98
C ILE A 64 0.60 -1.10 7.81
N ASP A 65 0.61 -0.81 9.11
CA ASP A 65 -0.50 -1.14 10.01
C ASP A 65 -1.61 -0.09 9.90
N LEU A 66 -2.86 -0.56 9.80
CA LEU A 66 -4.01 0.33 9.65
C LEU A 66 -4.37 1.00 10.98
N PRO A 67 -4.69 2.31 10.98
CA PRO A 67 -5.03 3.03 12.20
C PRO A 67 -6.41 2.64 12.73
N ARG A 68 -6.61 2.87 14.04
CA ARG A 68 -7.92 2.84 14.67
C ARG A 68 -8.79 4.01 14.20
N GLY A 69 -9.97 3.72 13.67
CA GLY A 69 -10.95 4.71 13.22
C GLY A 69 -10.73 5.25 11.81
N ARG A 70 -11.66 6.11 11.35
CA ARG A 70 -11.66 6.66 9.99
C ARG A 70 -10.39 7.48 9.74
N TRP A 71 -9.70 7.18 8.65
CA TRP A 71 -8.58 7.99 8.17
C TRP A 71 -9.02 9.46 7.99
N SER A 72 -8.60 10.33 8.91
CA SER A 72 -8.94 11.75 8.93
C SER A 72 -8.07 12.60 7.99
N GLY A 73 -7.10 11.96 7.33
CA GLY A 73 -6.22 12.61 6.35
C GLY A 73 -5.24 13.63 6.93
N THR A 74 -5.18 13.81 8.26
CA THR A 74 -4.40 14.90 8.86
C THR A 74 -3.03 14.49 9.39
N ARG A 75 -2.78 13.22 9.73
CA ARG A 75 -1.43 12.74 10.09
C ARG A 75 -1.41 11.23 10.16
N TRP A 76 -0.51 10.59 9.41
CA TRP A 76 -0.08 9.24 9.77
C TRP A 76 0.79 9.38 11.02
N PRO A 77 0.60 8.57 12.09
CA PRO A 77 1.65 8.41 13.06
C PRO A 77 2.80 7.69 12.33
N ILE A 78 3.69 8.46 11.70
CA ILE A 78 5.08 8.00 11.63
C ILE A 78 5.49 7.94 13.08
N THR A 79 5.41 6.75 13.67
CA THR A 79 6.18 6.46 14.87
C THR A 79 7.61 6.66 14.44
N THR A 80 8.15 7.85 14.71
CA THR A 80 9.58 8.12 14.61
C THR A 80 10.24 7.01 15.40
N VAL A 81 10.84 6.04 14.70
CA VAL A 81 11.80 5.14 15.33
C VAL A 81 12.84 6.05 15.96
N PRO A 82 13.10 5.96 17.28
CA PRO A 82 14.20 6.71 17.86
C PRO A 82 15.45 6.34 17.07
N ASN A 83 16.01 7.34 16.41
CA ASN A 83 17.42 7.48 16.10
C ASN A 83 18.25 6.26 16.55
N TRP A 84 18.50 5.31 15.64
CA TRP A 84 19.61 4.37 15.82
C TRP A 84 20.89 5.13 15.50
N SER A 85 21.46 5.80 16.50
CA SER A 85 22.88 6.16 16.50
C SER A 85 23.61 5.04 17.20
N SER A 86 24.12 4.07 16.44
CA SER A 86 25.28 3.32 16.90
C SER A 86 26.45 4.28 16.82
N THR A 87 26.76 4.91 17.95
CA THR A 87 28.10 5.40 18.18
C THR A 87 28.97 4.18 18.46
N ARG A 88 30.02 4.03 17.64
CA ARG A 88 31.07 2.99 17.61
C ARG A 88 30.73 1.72 16.84
#